data_AF-A0A7S1PKS0-F1
#
_entry.id   AF-A0A7S1PKS0-F1
#
_cell.length_a   1.000
_cell.length_b   1.000
_cell.length_c   1.000
_cell.angle_alpha   90.00
_cell.angle_beta   90.00
_cell.angle_gamma   90.00
#
_symmetry.space_group_name_H-M   'P 1'
#
loop_
_entity.id
_entity.type
_entity.pdbx_description
1 polymer ?
#
loop_
_entity_poly.entity_id
_entity_poly.type
_entity_poly.pdbx_seq_one_letter_code
_entity_poly.pdbx_strand_id
1 'polypeptide(L)'
;AKSPGRLPDANPQLVGEYAPDVMRSMLQSELGFMPSPEYMGEQPQINAKMRAILNDWLFEVHRKYALKRETLFLAVNLTDRHLSHATVSRHRLQLVGVTGLWIAAKFEEVDPPELEDLVYVTADSYTKQDIMEMEVEILAVLGFQVAAPTAADFLRHFQAAPQIQAESSGCA
;
A
#
# COMPACT_ATOMS: atom_id res chain seq x y z
N ALA A 1 40.47 33.17 2.38
CA ALA A 1 39.23 33.25 3.17
C ALA A 1 38.30 32.14 2.70
N LYS A 2 38.09 31.09 3.51
CA LYS A 2 37.06 30.08 3.24
C LYS A 2 35.71 30.74 3.56
N SER A 3 34.84 30.84 2.58
CA SER A 3 33.42 31.15 2.78
C SER A 3 32.84 30.22 3.85
N PRO A 4 32.04 30.72 4.80
CA PRO A 4 31.47 29.89 5.86
C PRO A 4 30.61 28.81 5.20
N GLY A 5 30.79 27.57 5.67
CA GLY A 5 30.11 26.41 5.14
C GLY A 5 28.61 26.65 5.09
N ARG A 6 28.04 26.60 3.87
CA ARG A 6 26.61 26.45 3.68
C ARG A 6 26.21 25.18 4.45
N LEU A 7 25.35 25.32 5.45
CA LEU A 7 24.66 24.19 6.08
C LEU A 7 24.11 23.30 4.94
N PRO A 8 24.12 21.95 5.05
CA PRO A 8 23.48 21.12 4.05
C PRO A 8 22.05 21.67 3.85
N ASP A 9 21.71 22.04 2.61
CA ASP A 9 20.42 22.64 2.30
C ASP A 9 19.35 21.73 2.91
N ALA A 10 18.66 22.23 3.95
CA ALA A 10 17.63 21.49 4.67
C ALA A 10 16.66 20.91 3.65
N ASN A 11 16.34 19.62 3.76
CA ASN A 11 15.49 18.99 2.75
C ASN A 11 14.08 19.57 2.90
N PRO A 12 13.60 20.42 1.97
CA PRO A 12 12.33 21.12 2.14
C PRO A 12 11.13 20.16 2.18
N GLN A 13 11.33 18.90 1.78
CA GLN A 13 10.31 17.85 1.85
C GLN A 13 10.16 17.23 3.24
N LEU A 14 11.06 17.48 4.19
CA LEU A 14 10.95 16.93 5.55
C LEU A 14 9.86 17.61 6.37
N VAL A 15 9.60 18.89 6.08
CA VAL A 15 8.56 19.72 6.70
C VAL A 15 8.44 19.48 8.22
N GLY A 16 9.59 19.55 8.90
CA GLY A 16 9.74 19.06 10.28
C GLY A 16 8.76 19.66 11.29
N GLU A 17 8.31 20.90 11.06
CA GLU A 17 7.32 21.59 11.89
C GLU A 17 5.95 20.90 11.92
N TYR A 18 5.54 20.21 10.85
CA TYR A 18 4.27 19.48 10.80
C TYR A 18 4.42 18.00 11.16
N ALA A 19 5.64 17.49 11.37
CA ALA A 19 5.86 16.07 11.62
C ALA A 19 5.00 15.49 12.77
N PRO A 20 4.79 16.19 13.91
CA PRO A 20 3.88 15.71 14.96
C PRO A 20 2.41 15.63 14.51
N ASP A 21 1.95 16.59 13.71
CA ASP A 21 0.56 16.66 13.25
C ASP A 21 0.29 15.62 12.17
N VAL A 22 1.23 15.43 11.24
CA VAL A 22 1.18 14.36 10.23
C VAL A 22 1.12 13.00 10.92
N MET A 23 2.01 12.73 11.87
CA MET A 23 2.00 11.47 12.62
C MET A 23 0.66 11.25 13.35
N ARG A 24 0.13 12.29 14.01
CA ARG A 24 -1.18 12.22 14.69
C ARG A 24 -2.30 11.91 13.70
N SER A 25 -2.32 12.58 12.55
CA SER A 25 -3.33 12.37 11.51
C SER A 25 -3.25 10.95 10.93
N MET A 26 -2.05 10.43 10.71
CA MET A 26 -1.85 9.05 10.23
C MET A 26 -2.37 8.02 11.22
N LEU A 27 -2.01 8.15 12.50
CA LEU A 27 -2.50 7.25 13.55
C LEU A 27 -4.02 7.28 13.72
N GLN A 28 -4.62 8.48 13.64
CA GLN A 28 -6.08 8.62 13.70
C GLN A 28 -6.77 8.00 12.49
N SER A 29 -6.19 8.19 11.31
CA SER A 29 -6.74 7.67 10.06
C SER A 29 -6.63 6.14 10.00
N GLU A 30 -5.52 5.56 10.45
CA GLU A 30 -5.24 4.11 10.40
C GLU A 30 -6.42 3.27 10.90
N LEU A 31 -7.07 3.68 11.99
CA LEU A 31 -8.22 2.98 12.58
C LEU A 31 -9.38 2.78 11.61
N GLY A 32 -9.60 3.71 10.67
CA GLY A 32 -10.63 3.61 9.64
C GLY A 32 -10.25 2.71 8.45
N PHE A 33 -8.98 2.33 8.35
CA PHE A 33 -8.43 1.50 7.27
C PHE A 33 -7.96 0.13 7.76
N MET A 34 -8.31 -0.27 8.98
CA MET A 34 -8.00 -1.61 9.46
C MET A 34 -9.00 -2.64 8.92
N PRO A 35 -8.55 -3.79 8.41
CA PRO A 35 -9.45 -4.91 8.14
C PRO A 35 -10.07 -5.41 9.46
N SER A 36 -11.23 -6.06 9.37
CA SER A 36 -11.81 -6.76 10.52
C SER A 36 -10.78 -7.78 11.05
N PRO A 37 -10.53 -7.92 12.36
CA PRO A 37 -9.59 -8.93 12.86
C PRO A 37 -10.07 -10.36 12.60
N GLU A 38 -11.37 -10.57 12.47
CA GLU A 38 -12.02 -11.89 12.35
C GLU A 38 -12.41 -12.27 10.92
N TYR A 39 -12.19 -11.41 9.92
CA TYR A 39 -12.68 -11.62 8.54
C TYR A 39 -12.35 -12.99 7.96
N MET A 40 -11.18 -13.54 8.29
CA MET A 40 -10.76 -14.81 7.74
C MET A 40 -11.49 -16.02 8.35
N GLY A 41 -12.15 -15.85 9.50
CA GLY A 41 -13.09 -16.81 10.07
C GLY A 41 -14.49 -16.74 9.43
N GLU A 42 -14.82 -15.61 8.79
CA GLU A 42 -16.11 -15.40 8.10
C GLU A 42 -16.07 -15.89 6.64
N GLN A 43 -14.89 -16.19 6.12
CA GLN A 43 -14.68 -16.66 4.76
C GLN A 43 -14.99 -18.17 4.63
N PRO A 44 -15.94 -18.57 3.76
CA PRO A 44 -16.36 -19.97 3.67
C PRO A 44 -15.40 -20.87 2.85
N GLN A 45 -14.59 -20.29 1.96
CA GLN A 45 -13.78 -21.05 0.98
C GLN A 45 -12.28 -20.76 1.05
N ILE A 46 -11.87 -19.73 1.80
CA ILE A 46 -10.47 -19.33 1.95
C ILE A 46 -10.08 -19.30 3.43
N ASN A 47 -8.78 -19.33 3.70
CA ASN A 47 -8.25 -19.31 5.06
C ASN A 47 -6.93 -18.54 5.12
N ALA A 48 -6.41 -18.31 6.33
CA ALA A 48 -5.19 -17.55 6.55
C ALA A 48 -3.96 -18.12 5.83
N LYS A 49 -3.89 -19.45 5.62
CA LYS A 49 -2.80 -20.07 4.87
C LYS A 49 -2.87 -19.72 3.38
N MET A 50 -4.06 -19.70 2.79
CA MET A 50 -4.24 -19.27 1.40
C MET A 50 -3.89 -17.79 1.22
N ARG A 51 -4.27 -16.94 2.19
CA ARG A 51 -3.84 -15.53 2.22
C ARG A 51 -2.32 -15.39 2.27
N ALA A 52 -1.63 -16.17 3.12
CA ALA A 52 -0.17 -16.13 3.19
C ALA A 52 0.47 -16.50 1.84
N ILE A 53 -0.02 -17.56 1.18
CA ILE A 53 0.42 -17.97 -0.16
C ILE A 53 0.19 -16.85 -1.19
N LEU A 54 -0.98 -16.19 -1.14
CA LEU A 54 -1.26 -15.04 -2.00
C LEU A 54 -0.24 -13.91 -1.76
N ASN A 55 0.03 -13.56 -0.51
CA ASN A 55 0.94 -12.47 -0.17
C ASN A 55 2.38 -12.76 -0.60
N ASP A 56 2.85 -14.00 -0.46
CA ASP A 56 4.15 -14.44 -0.94
C ASP A 56 4.24 -14.27 -2.47
N TRP A 57 3.20 -14.69 -3.19
CA TRP A 57 3.12 -14.48 -4.64
C TRP A 57 3.07 -13.00 -5.01
N LEU A 58 2.27 -12.17 -4.32
CA LEU A 58 2.22 -10.71 -4.56
C LEU A 58 3.57 -10.05 -4.33
N PHE A 59 4.36 -10.51 -3.35
CA PHE A 59 5.72 -10.03 -3.12
C PHE A 59 6.64 -10.33 -4.32
N GLU A 60 6.53 -11.52 -4.93
CA GLU A 60 7.26 -11.87 -6.14
C GLU A 60 6.85 -10.98 -7.33
N VAL A 61 5.55 -10.73 -7.51
CA VAL A 61 5.03 -9.84 -8.55
C VAL A 61 5.54 -8.40 -8.35
N HIS A 62 5.39 -7.86 -7.14
CA HIS A 62 5.91 -6.54 -6.78
C HIS A 62 7.41 -6.41 -7.09
N ARG A 63 8.21 -7.44 -6.79
CA ARG A 63 9.64 -7.44 -7.10
C ARG A 63 9.93 -7.50 -8.59
N LYS A 64 9.16 -8.30 -9.35
CA LYS A 64 9.31 -8.44 -10.80
C LYS A 64 9.14 -7.09 -11.52
N TYR A 65 8.17 -6.30 -11.09
CA TYR A 65 7.89 -4.98 -11.65
C TYR A 65 8.61 -3.83 -10.92
N ALA A 66 9.51 -4.14 -9.98
CA ALA A 66 10.29 -3.17 -9.22
C ALA A 66 9.43 -2.07 -8.56
N LEU A 67 8.24 -2.45 -8.09
CA LEU A 67 7.32 -1.53 -7.43
C LEU A 67 7.89 -1.06 -6.08
N LYS A 68 7.40 0.08 -5.60
CA LYS A 68 7.68 0.62 -4.27
C LYS A 68 7.11 -0.28 -3.19
N ARG A 69 7.73 -0.22 -2.01
CA ARG A 69 7.25 -0.93 -0.83
C ARG A 69 5.85 -0.49 -0.45
N GLU A 70 5.60 0.81 -0.52
CA GLU A 70 4.31 1.46 -0.30
C GLU A 70 3.20 0.77 -1.08
N THR A 71 3.44 0.53 -2.37
CA THR A 71 2.52 -0.17 -3.28
C THR A 71 2.15 -1.56 -2.78
N LEU A 72 3.13 -2.36 -2.31
CA LEU A 72 2.85 -3.70 -1.76
C LEU A 72 2.04 -3.64 -0.47
N PHE A 73 2.40 -2.74 0.45
CA PHE A 73 1.70 -2.63 1.73
C PHE A 73 0.26 -2.14 1.53
N LEU A 74 0.06 -1.21 0.61
CA LEU A 74 -1.26 -0.73 0.22
C LEU A 74 -2.08 -1.85 -0.45
N ALA A 75 -1.47 -2.64 -1.34
CA ALA A 75 -2.12 -3.78 -1.98
C ALA A 75 -2.63 -4.83 -0.97
N VAL A 76 -1.82 -5.14 0.05
CA VAL A 76 -2.21 -6.05 1.14
C VAL A 76 -3.35 -5.44 1.96
N ASN A 77 -3.30 -4.15 2.29
CA ASN A 77 -4.38 -3.47 3.01
C ASN A 77 -5.71 -3.50 2.22
N LEU A 78 -5.67 -3.18 0.92
CA LEU A 78 -6.85 -3.22 0.04
C LEU A 78 -7.43 -4.63 -0.04
N THR A 79 -6.57 -5.64 -0.20
CA THR A 79 -6.97 -7.05 -0.25
C THR A 79 -7.69 -7.45 1.05
N ASP A 80 -7.08 -7.20 2.20
CA ASP A 80 -7.63 -7.63 3.49
C ASP A 80 -8.95 -6.92 3.85
N ARG A 81 -9.04 -5.61 3.55
CA ARG A 81 -10.27 -4.84 3.77
C ARG A 81 -11.38 -5.31 2.84
N HIS A 82 -11.08 -5.59 1.57
CA HIS A 82 -12.07 -6.15 0.66
C HIS A 82 -12.58 -7.51 1.17
N LEU A 83 -11.67 -8.38 1.62
CA LEU A 83 -12.02 -9.67 2.24
C LEU A 83 -12.76 -9.54 3.58
N SER A 84 -12.76 -8.35 4.21
CA SER A 84 -13.57 -8.05 5.41
C SER A 84 -15.02 -7.72 5.09
N HIS A 85 -15.34 -7.41 3.83
CA HIS A 85 -16.68 -6.98 3.41
C HIS A 85 -17.29 -7.87 2.32
N ALA A 86 -16.48 -8.69 1.64
CA ALA A 86 -16.92 -9.56 0.57
C ALA A 86 -16.43 -11.01 0.79
N THR A 87 -17.34 -11.96 0.61
CA THR A 87 -16.97 -13.39 0.59
C THR A 87 -16.36 -13.73 -0.77
N VAL A 88 -15.16 -14.32 -0.76
CA VAL A 88 -14.41 -14.61 -1.98
C VAL A 88 -14.16 -16.11 -2.11
N SER A 89 -14.38 -16.63 -3.31
CA SER A 89 -14.08 -18.02 -3.62
C SER A 89 -12.57 -18.24 -3.74
N ARG A 90 -12.12 -19.48 -3.53
CA ARG A 90 -10.70 -19.84 -3.69
C ARG A 90 -10.14 -19.44 -5.06
N HIS A 91 -10.95 -19.57 -6.12
CA HIS A 91 -10.54 -19.29 -7.50
C HIS A 91 -10.51 -17.79 -7.84
N ARG A 92 -11.16 -16.92 -7.04
CA ARG A 92 -11.10 -15.45 -7.22
C ARG A 92 -10.06 -14.79 -6.32
N LEU A 93 -9.47 -15.51 -5.36
CA LEU A 93 -8.52 -14.93 -4.41
C LEU A 93 -7.29 -14.31 -5.10
N GLN A 94 -6.74 -14.96 -6.13
CA GLN A 94 -5.62 -14.39 -6.90
C GLN A 94 -6.06 -13.14 -7.69
N LEU A 95 -7.26 -13.16 -8.28
CA LEU A 95 -7.84 -12.01 -8.97
C LEU A 95 -7.99 -10.80 -8.02
N VAL A 96 -8.49 -11.01 -6.80
CA VAL A 96 -8.56 -9.93 -5.79
C VAL A 96 -7.18 -9.38 -5.48
N GLY A 97 -6.20 -10.25 -5.21
CA GLY A 97 -4.85 -9.80 -4.85
C GLY A 97 -4.15 -9.03 -5.96
N VAL A 98 -4.16 -9.55 -7.19
CA VAL A 98 -3.49 -8.90 -8.33
C VAL A 98 -4.16 -7.58 -8.69
N THR A 99 -5.48 -7.50 -8.57
CA THR A 99 -6.24 -6.26 -8.80
C THR A 99 -6.01 -5.25 -7.68
N GLY A 100 -5.93 -5.70 -6.42
CA GLY A 100 -5.53 -4.85 -5.29
C GLY A 100 -4.13 -4.27 -5.47
N LEU A 101 -3.19 -5.06 -6.00
CA LEU A 101 -1.85 -4.57 -6.37
C LEU A 101 -1.89 -3.55 -7.50
N TRP A 102 -2.75 -3.73 -8.49
CA TRP A 102 -2.89 -2.76 -9.58
C TRP A 102 -3.50 -1.44 -9.13
N ILE A 103 -4.55 -1.47 -8.30
CA ILE A 103 -5.12 -0.26 -7.68
C ILE A 103 -4.04 0.48 -6.90
N ALA A 104 -3.29 -0.24 -6.06
CA ALA A 104 -2.20 0.35 -5.29
C ALA A 104 -1.10 0.93 -6.20
N ALA A 105 -0.74 0.22 -7.28
CA ALA A 105 0.28 0.70 -8.22
C ALA A 105 -0.17 1.99 -8.91
N LYS A 106 -1.42 2.08 -9.37
CA LYS A 106 -1.97 3.31 -9.95
C LYS A 106 -2.03 4.47 -8.96
N PHE A 107 -2.01 4.18 -7.65
CA PHE A 107 -2.05 5.18 -6.60
C PHE A 107 -0.63 5.67 -6.20
N GLU A 108 0.34 4.77 -6.13
CA GLU A 108 1.68 5.03 -5.57
C GLU A 108 2.79 5.20 -6.62
N GLU A 109 2.64 4.59 -7.80
CA GLU A 109 3.67 4.61 -8.83
C GLU A 109 3.49 5.76 -9.82
N VAL A 110 4.62 6.23 -10.33
CA VAL A 110 4.61 7.19 -11.46
C VAL A 110 4.19 6.46 -12.74
N ASP A 111 4.75 5.27 -12.96
CA ASP A 111 4.50 4.43 -14.12
C ASP A 111 4.05 3.02 -13.65
N PRO A 112 2.75 2.83 -13.37
CA PRO A 112 2.23 1.54 -12.95
C PRO A 112 2.24 0.51 -14.09
N PRO A 113 2.26 -0.80 -13.79
CA PRO A 113 2.12 -1.85 -14.81
C PRO A 113 0.84 -1.72 -15.62
N GLU A 114 0.92 -2.09 -16.91
CA GLU A 114 -0.24 -2.08 -17.78
C GLU A 114 -1.16 -3.27 -17.48
N LEU A 115 -2.40 -3.21 -17.97
CA LEU A 115 -3.38 -4.27 -17.73
C LEU A 115 -2.94 -5.61 -18.34
N GLU A 116 -2.23 -5.54 -19.47
CA GLU A 116 -1.57 -6.63 -20.18
C GLU A 116 -0.54 -7.35 -19.30
N ASP A 117 0.20 -6.61 -18.50
CA ASP A 117 1.20 -7.18 -17.58
C ASP A 117 0.56 -8.04 -16.50
N LEU A 118 -0.63 -7.65 -16.03
CA LEU A 118 -1.38 -8.38 -15.00
C LEU A 118 -1.98 -9.67 -15.55
N VAL A 119 -2.50 -9.63 -16.79
CA VAL A 119 -2.94 -10.83 -17.51
C VAL A 119 -1.75 -11.80 -17.66
N TYR A 120 -0.59 -11.28 -18.07
CA TYR A 120 0.62 -12.09 -18.20
C TYR A 120 1.10 -12.69 -16.86
N VAL A 121 1.12 -11.91 -15.77
CA VAL A 121 1.64 -12.41 -14.48
C VAL A 121 0.70 -13.43 -13.82
N THR A 122 -0.59 -13.41 -14.18
CA THR A 122 -1.57 -14.41 -13.77
C THR A 122 -1.57 -15.64 -14.69
N ALA A 123 -0.60 -15.75 -15.61
CA ALA A 123 -0.51 -16.82 -16.60
C ALA A 123 -1.81 -17.01 -17.40
N ASP A 124 -2.42 -15.89 -17.81
CA ASP A 124 -3.68 -15.85 -18.57
C ASP A 124 -4.87 -16.50 -17.83
N SER A 125 -4.78 -16.66 -16.50
CA SER A 125 -5.89 -17.19 -15.68
C SER A 125 -7.09 -16.25 -15.65
N TYR A 126 -6.88 -14.96 -15.94
CA TYR A 126 -7.90 -13.93 -15.96
C TYR A 126 -7.75 -13.04 -17.19
N THR A 127 -8.88 -12.60 -17.73
CA THR A 127 -8.92 -11.64 -18.83
C THR A 127 -8.78 -10.22 -18.30
N LYS A 128 -8.51 -9.27 -19.21
CA LYS A 128 -8.55 -7.84 -18.92
C LYS A 128 -9.89 -7.42 -18.30
N GLN A 129 -10.98 -7.99 -18.80
CA GLN A 129 -12.33 -7.68 -18.33
C GLN A 129 -12.53 -8.14 -16.88
N ASP A 130 -12.06 -9.34 -16.53
CA ASP A 130 -12.14 -9.85 -15.15
C ASP A 130 -11.43 -8.93 -14.15
N ILE A 131 -10.25 -8.41 -14.52
CA ILE A 131 -9.46 -7.49 -13.69
C ILE A 131 -10.16 -6.13 -13.56
N MET A 132 -10.71 -5.59 -14.65
CA MET A 132 -11.45 -4.32 -14.60
C MET A 132 -12.74 -4.43 -13.77
N GLU A 133 -13.48 -5.53 -13.89
CA GLU A 133 -14.67 -5.78 -13.09
C GLU A 133 -14.33 -5.94 -11.61
N MET A 134 -13.26 -6.68 -11.30
CA MET A 134 -12.76 -6.79 -9.93
C MET A 134 -12.31 -5.43 -9.38
N GLU A 135 -11.72 -4.57 -10.19
CA GLU A 135 -11.30 -3.23 -9.74
C GLU A 135 -12.52 -2.42 -9.30
N VAL A 136 -13.57 -2.40 -10.13
CA VAL A 136 -14.82 -1.72 -9.80
C VAL A 136 -15.43 -2.30 -8.53
N GLU A 137 -15.43 -3.63 -8.38
CA GLU A 137 -15.93 -4.32 -7.19
C GLU A 137 -15.16 -3.90 -5.92
N ILE A 138 -13.82 -3.96 -5.95
CA ILE A 138 -12.97 -3.58 -4.82
C ILE A 138 -13.20 -2.12 -4.44
N LEU A 139 -13.17 -1.20 -5.40
CA LEU A 139 -13.35 0.23 -5.15
C LEU A 139 -14.74 0.55 -4.61
N ALA A 140 -15.79 -0.09 -5.14
CA ALA A 140 -17.16 0.09 -4.67
C ALA A 140 -17.33 -0.43 -3.23
N VAL A 141 -16.83 -1.63 -2.94
CA VAL A 141 -16.89 -2.24 -1.59
C VAL A 141 -16.17 -1.37 -0.55
N LEU A 142 -15.02 -0.79 -0.93
CA LEU A 142 -14.23 0.07 -0.04
C LEU A 142 -14.66 1.54 -0.06
N GLY A 143 -15.73 1.90 -0.79
CA GLY A 143 -16.20 3.28 -0.88
C GLY A 143 -15.15 4.25 -1.40
N PHE A 144 -14.28 3.80 -2.33
CA PHE A 144 -13.14 4.55 -2.87
C PHE A 144 -12.13 5.04 -1.81
N GLN A 145 -12.16 4.51 -0.60
CA GLN A 145 -11.19 4.81 0.45
C GLN A 145 -9.90 4.01 0.20
N VAL A 146 -9.09 4.45 -0.76
CA VAL A 146 -7.83 3.79 -1.15
C VAL A 146 -6.67 4.25 -0.28
N ALA A 147 -6.53 5.54 0.02
CA ALA A 147 -5.38 6.16 0.68
C ALA A 147 -5.21 5.78 2.16
N ALA A 148 -4.92 4.52 2.44
CA ALA A 148 -4.72 3.98 3.77
C ALA A 148 -3.31 4.30 4.29
N PRO A 149 -3.15 4.83 5.52
CA PRO A 149 -1.86 4.81 6.19
C PRO A 149 -1.40 3.37 6.38
N THR A 150 -0.21 3.04 5.88
CA THR A 150 0.36 1.70 6.03
C THR A 150 1.61 1.70 6.89
N ALA A 151 2.06 0.51 7.30
CA ALA A 151 3.33 0.37 8.01
C ALA A 151 4.54 0.92 7.24
N ALA A 152 4.49 0.96 5.89
CA ALA A 152 5.53 1.58 5.09
C ALA A 152 5.62 3.09 5.33
N ASP A 153 4.47 3.76 5.49
CA ASP A 153 4.40 5.19 5.75
C ASP A 153 4.94 5.57 7.12
N PHE A 154 4.55 4.82 8.15
CA PHE A 154 5.06 5.02 9.50
C PHE A 154 6.58 4.80 9.55
N LEU A 155 7.09 3.76 8.88
CA LEU A 155 8.52 3.50 8.82
C LEU A 155 9.29 4.67 8.19
N ARG A 156 8.76 5.26 7.12
CA ARG A 156 9.35 6.44 6.47
C ARG A 156 9.45 7.61 7.44
N HIS A 157 8.38 7.89 8.19
CA HIS A 157 8.38 8.94 9.20
C HIS A 157 9.39 8.69 10.33
N PHE A 158 9.49 7.46 10.82
CA PHE A 158 10.48 7.11 11.84
C PHE A 158 11.93 7.24 11.34
N GLN A 159 12.18 6.94 10.07
CA GLN A 159 13.49 7.11 9.43
C GLN A 159 13.86 8.59 9.21
N ALA A 160 12.86 9.46 9.01
CA ALA A 160 13.05 10.90 8.84
C ALA A 160 13.26 11.65 10.17
N ALA A 161 12.79 11.10 11.30
CA ALA A 161 12.83 11.75 12.61
C ALA A 161 14.24 12.27 13.03
N PRO A 162 15.35 11.54 12.83
CA PRO A 162 16.69 12.04 13.17
C PRO A 162 17.10 13.27 12.36
N GLN A 163 16.66 13.37 11.10
CA GLN A 163 16.97 14.50 10.21
C GLN A 163 16.19 15.74 10.64
N ILE A 164 14.91 15.56 10.97
CA ILE A 164 14.04 16.61 11.52
C ILE A 164 14.59 17.17 12.83
N GLN A 165 15.07 16.29 13.73
CA GLN A 165 15.67 16.69 15.00
C GLN A 165 16.97 17.50 14.79
N ALA A 166 17.81 17.11 13.83
CA ALA A 166 19.04 17.84 13.50
C ALA A 166 18.75 19.25 12.96
N GLU A 167 17.72 19.41 12.12
CA GLU A 167 17.30 20.73 11.60
C GLU A 167 16.79 21.65 12.72
N SER A 168 15.96 21.12 13.64
CA SER A 168 15.49 21.91 14.79
C SER A 168 16.59 22.31 15.78
N SER A 169 17.67 21.52 15.87
CA SER A 169 18.80 21.78 16.78
C SER A 169 19.86 22.72 16.18
N GLY A 170 19.95 22.81 14.85
CA GLY A 170 20.84 23.75 14.16
C GLY A 170 20.33 25.19 14.07
N CYS A 171 19.10 25.44 14.53
CA CYS A 171 18.48 26.77 14.61
C CYS A 171 18.65 27.43 16.00
N ALA A 172 19.46 26.83 16.89
CA ALA A 172 19.80 27.35 18.22
C ALA A 172 21.20 27.97 18.26
#